data_AF-A0A8B6GKQ5-F1
#
_entry.id   AF-A0A8B6GKQ5-F1
#
_cell.length_a   1.000
_cell.length_b   1.000
_cell.length_c   1.000
_cell.angle_alpha   90.00
_cell.angle_beta   90.00
_cell.angle_gamma   90.00
#
_symmetry.space_group_name_H-M   'P 1'
#
loop_
_entity.id
_entity.type
_entity.pdbx_description
1 polymer ?
#
loop_
_entity_poly.entity_id
_entity_poly.type
_entity_poly.pdbx_seq_one_letter_code
_entity_poly.pdbx_strand_id
1 'polypeptide(L)'
;MGMEGILKRKISIFRGYQDRWFVLTEDGLMRQHDNKPSNASQKAKWEMNIMLADIDKKKDGLRFNITSNNGQSIKLKAQSDDERDTWIECFKKCNSLKEEDNEEVFTGDSNQEASYDELEPNEGTRKRMESDADILEKFKEMTISKKKKDYSMVAAIDFGSAYSGCAFSTKNSFMKNPLDICTRGLDQKGNASSKVPTVLLLNPDRKCVAFGHQAEDQYTALLEKTPDEAHKWYYFSRFKMQLYNNMKLKKSMTIKDITGKNEMKAVDVFAFCIEYIWNTVFRRVKEQITNLNEENIHWVLTVPAIWNEDARQFMLEAAKKAGIDEESLTLVLEPEAAAFCCKNDEIQRRASSYRPVERLGSFDTGAKFLVVDLGGGTVDITSNEILESGQLKEIHSASGGPWGGNTINTRIWKLLRGIFGDKVVTKFIAEHRDDYLELARKVELIKRTVTSEGKMTLEIERSLIIEAKNSNPDTIAEEYKDKVKLIKNKLIFSTDVVLQIFKDGIDKIIVMCKIYWMNLKQKEFQLSF
;
A
#
# COMPACT_ATOMS: atom_id res chain seq x y z
N MET A 1 -8.64 -8.12 35.88
CA MET A 1 -8.46 -6.65 35.94
C MET A 1 -8.01 -6.14 34.58
N GLY A 2 -8.78 -5.25 33.94
CA GLY A 2 -8.30 -4.49 32.78
C GLY A 2 -7.28 -3.41 33.20
N MET A 3 -6.39 -3.01 32.28
CA MET A 3 -5.39 -1.96 32.51
C MET A 3 -5.63 -0.81 31.52
N GLU A 4 -5.55 0.44 31.98
CA GLU A 4 -5.52 1.60 31.09
C GLU A 4 -4.43 2.59 31.48
N GLY A 5 -3.92 3.33 30.49
CA GLY A 5 -2.86 4.31 30.73
C GLY A 5 -2.25 4.87 29.44
N ILE A 6 -1.26 5.74 29.60
CA ILE A 6 -0.57 6.38 28.48
C ILE A 6 0.67 5.57 28.13
N LEU A 7 0.77 5.14 26.88
CA LEU A 7 2.03 4.63 26.32
C LEU A 7 2.40 5.44 25.08
N LYS A 8 3.70 5.55 24.83
CA LYS A 8 4.19 6.11 23.57
C LYS A 8 4.18 5.03 22.51
N ARG A 9 3.39 5.19 21.44
CA ARG A 9 3.42 4.32 20.26
C ARG A 9 4.35 4.90 19.20
N LYS A 10 5.20 4.06 18.61
CA LYS A 10 5.90 4.43 17.37
C LYS A 10 4.89 4.46 16.21
N ILE A 11 4.59 5.65 15.71
CA ILE A 11 3.59 5.87 14.66
C ILE A 11 4.20 5.60 13.28
N SER A 12 5.29 6.28 12.95
CA SER A 12 6.03 6.09 11.71
C SER A 12 7.48 6.55 11.88
N ILE A 13 8.29 6.41 10.84
CA ILE A 13 9.66 6.97 10.85
C ILE A 13 9.66 8.50 10.96
N PHE A 14 8.68 9.18 10.35
CA PHE A 14 8.58 10.63 10.33
C PHE A 14 7.89 11.20 11.58
N ARG A 15 6.97 10.44 12.16
CA ARG A 15 6.19 10.87 13.34
C ARG A 15 6.78 10.44 14.67
N GLY A 16 7.67 9.46 14.68
CA GLY A 16 8.34 8.99 15.88
C GLY A 16 7.41 8.34 16.89
N TYR A 17 7.77 8.44 18.17
CA TYR A 17 6.97 7.95 19.30
C TYR A 17 6.03 9.06 19.78
N GLN A 18 4.74 8.77 19.90
CA GLN A 18 3.72 9.72 20.36
C GLN A 18 2.85 9.12 21.43
N ASP A 19 2.43 9.94 22.40
CA ASP A 19 1.55 9.54 23.50
C ASP A 19 0.18 9.11 22.95
N ARG A 20 -0.32 7.97 23.43
CA ARG A 20 -1.65 7.45 23.15
C ARG A 20 -2.22 6.82 24.41
N TRP A 21 -3.54 6.85 24.53
CA TRP A 21 -4.24 6.17 25.61
C TRP A 21 -4.54 4.73 25.20
N PHE A 22 -4.14 3.77 26.01
CA PHE A 22 -4.42 2.36 25.79
C PHE A 22 -5.37 1.83 26.86
N VAL A 23 -6.26 0.93 26.44
CA VAL A 23 -7.16 0.17 27.31
C VAL A 23 -6.99 -1.29 26.94
N LEU A 24 -6.50 -2.10 27.87
CA LEU A 24 -6.42 -3.54 27.77
C LEU A 24 -7.56 -4.15 28.58
N THR A 25 -8.42 -4.92 27.91
CA THR A 25 -9.47 -5.69 28.55
C THR A 25 -8.99 -7.09 28.94
N GLU A 26 -9.72 -7.74 29.84
CA GLU A 26 -9.34 -9.03 30.42
C GLU A 26 -9.27 -10.16 29.39
N ASP A 27 -10.11 -10.09 28.35
CA ASP A 27 -10.13 -11.00 27.20
C ASP A 27 -8.97 -10.77 26.21
N GLY A 28 -7.97 -9.96 26.58
CA GLY A 28 -6.77 -9.71 25.79
C GLY A 28 -7.01 -8.81 24.58
N LEU A 29 -8.07 -8.00 24.58
CA LEU A 29 -8.28 -6.99 23.55
C LEU A 29 -7.67 -5.65 23.98
N MET A 30 -6.63 -5.22 23.27
CA MET A 30 -5.96 -3.95 23.49
C MET A 30 -6.53 -2.90 22.52
N ARG A 31 -7.08 -1.82 23.05
CA ARG A 31 -7.62 -0.68 22.30
C ARG A 31 -6.76 0.55 22.48
N GLN A 32 -6.65 1.37 21.43
CA GLN A 32 -5.93 2.64 21.45
C GLN A 32 -6.87 3.79 21.12
N HIS A 33 -6.70 4.90 21.85
CA HIS A 33 -7.36 6.18 21.64
C HIS A 33 -6.32 7.31 21.57
N ASP A 34 -6.69 8.44 20.96
CA ASP A 34 -5.81 9.62 20.93
C ASP A 34 -5.62 10.20 22.34
N ASN A 35 -6.70 10.22 23.13
CA ASN A 35 -6.74 10.65 24.53
C ASN A 35 -7.61 9.68 25.35
N LYS A 36 -7.63 9.84 26.68
CA LYS A 36 -8.53 9.07 27.55
C LYS A 36 -9.97 9.16 27.03
N PRO A 37 -10.65 8.02 26.77
CA PRO A 37 -11.99 8.07 26.23
C PRO A 37 -12.97 8.65 27.25
N SER A 38 -13.88 9.52 26.81
CA SER A 38 -14.88 10.14 27.69
C SER A 38 -15.98 9.17 28.12
N ASN A 39 -16.18 8.09 27.36
CA ASN A 39 -17.10 6.99 27.66
C ASN A 39 -16.70 5.71 26.91
N ALA A 40 -17.27 4.57 27.31
CA ALA A 40 -16.96 3.26 26.73
C ALA A 40 -17.41 3.10 25.26
N SER A 41 -18.31 3.94 24.75
CA SER A 41 -18.79 3.90 23.36
C SER A 41 -17.91 4.70 22.40
N GLN A 42 -16.91 5.44 22.90
CA GLN A 42 -15.96 6.16 22.05
C GLN A 42 -15.17 5.16 21.20
N LYS A 43 -15.30 5.28 19.88
CA LYS A 43 -14.63 4.39 18.93
C LYS A 43 -13.10 4.44 19.08
N ALA A 44 -12.49 3.28 19.29
CA ALA A 44 -11.04 3.14 19.29
C ALA A 44 -10.46 3.45 17.90
N LYS A 45 -9.25 4.01 17.89
CA LYS A 45 -8.48 4.28 16.66
C LYS A 45 -7.79 3.04 16.13
N TRP A 46 -7.49 2.10 17.02
CA TRP A 46 -6.79 0.87 16.71
C TRP A 46 -7.13 -0.16 17.79
N GLU A 47 -7.19 -1.42 17.38
CA GLU A 47 -7.41 -2.55 18.27
C GLU A 47 -6.52 -3.71 17.85
N MET A 48 -6.08 -4.52 18.80
CA MET A 48 -5.31 -5.73 18.58
C MET A 48 -5.68 -6.75 19.64
N ASN A 49 -5.91 -7.99 19.20
CA ASN A 49 -5.99 -9.11 20.11
C ASN A 49 -4.55 -9.54 20.44
N ILE A 50 -4.17 -9.42 21.70
CA ILE A 50 -2.83 -9.73 22.19
C ILE A 50 -2.72 -11.12 22.80
N MET A 51 -3.77 -11.94 22.71
CA MET A 51 -3.72 -13.32 23.19
C MET A 51 -2.66 -14.09 22.42
N LEU A 52 -1.77 -14.75 23.16
CA LEU A 52 -0.61 -15.47 22.63
C LEU A 52 0.36 -14.56 21.87
N ALA A 53 0.37 -13.26 22.17
CA ALA A 53 1.33 -12.35 21.58
C ALA A 53 2.74 -12.55 22.18
N ASP A 54 3.74 -12.48 21.32
CA ASP A 54 5.15 -12.40 21.71
C ASP A 54 5.47 -10.97 22.18
N ILE A 55 6.23 -10.87 23.28
CA ILE A 55 6.57 -9.60 23.92
C ILE A 55 8.09 -9.47 24.01
N ASP A 56 8.66 -8.62 23.15
CA ASP A 56 10.09 -8.38 23.04
C ASP A 56 10.50 -7.09 23.76
N LYS A 57 11.04 -7.24 24.99
CA LYS A 57 11.59 -6.14 25.79
C LYS A 57 12.95 -5.70 25.25
N LYS A 58 13.12 -4.39 25.00
CA LYS A 58 14.36 -3.83 24.47
C LYS A 58 15.39 -3.53 25.55
N LYS A 59 16.66 -3.52 25.15
CA LYS A 59 17.82 -3.32 26.04
C LYS A 59 17.86 -1.97 26.75
N ASP A 60 17.19 -0.95 26.21
CA ASP A 60 17.17 0.40 26.80
C ASP A 60 16.11 0.57 27.90
N GLY A 61 15.57 -0.54 28.39
CA GLY A 61 14.53 -0.57 29.39
C GLY A 61 13.18 -0.18 28.78
N LEU A 62 12.96 1.08 28.47
CA LEU A 62 11.62 1.64 28.31
C LEU A 62 10.81 1.11 27.12
N ARG A 63 11.46 0.54 26.10
CA ARG A 63 10.80 0.08 24.88
C ARG A 63 10.48 -1.41 24.92
N PHE A 64 9.35 -1.75 24.31
CA PHE A 64 8.95 -3.13 24.10
C PHE A 64 8.09 -3.23 22.83
N ASN A 65 8.12 -4.39 22.20
CA ASN A 65 7.27 -4.70 21.06
C ASN A 65 6.29 -5.79 21.46
N ILE A 66 5.06 -5.71 20.94
CA ILE A 66 4.07 -6.78 21.03
C ILE A 66 3.82 -7.27 19.60
N THR A 67 3.89 -8.57 19.39
CA THR A 67 3.59 -9.21 18.10
C THR A 67 2.51 -10.27 18.32
N SER A 68 1.31 -10.04 17.83
CA SER A 68 0.20 -11.00 17.95
C SER A 68 0.41 -12.22 17.06
N ASN A 69 -0.33 -13.29 17.36
CA ASN A 69 -0.27 -14.56 16.63
C ASN A 69 -0.58 -14.47 15.12
N ASN A 70 -1.32 -13.44 14.70
CA ASN A 70 -1.64 -13.18 13.30
C ASN A 70 -0.57 -12.35 12.58
N GLY A 71 0.53 -12.00 13.26
CA GLY A 71 1.67 -11.26 12.74
C GLY A 71 1.57 -9.73 12.85
N GLN A 72 0.47 -9.18 13.37
CA GLN A 72 0.40 -7.74 13.64
C GLN A 72 1.41 -7.39 14.75
N SER A 73 2.09 -6.26 14.63
CA SER A 73 3.02 -5.80 15.66
C SER A 73 2.86 -4.33 16.02
N ILE A 74 3.14 -4.00 17.27
CA ILE A 74 3.13 -2.63 17.79
C ILE A 74 4.42 -2.38 18.58
N LYS A 75 5.02 -1.20 18.39
CA LYS A 75 6.24 -0.77 19.08
C LYS A 75 5.86 0.31 20.09
N LEU A 76 6.08 0.01 21.36
CA LEU A 76 5.64 0.82 22.50
C LEU A 76 6.84 1.28 23.32
N LYS A 77 6.66 2.40 24.03
CA LYS A 77 7.61 2.95 24.98
C LYS A 77 6.83 3.44 26.21
N ALA A 78 7.20 2.94 27.38
CA ALA A 78 6.68 3.43 28.66
C ALA A 78 7.41 4.70 29.12
N GLN A 79 6.86 5.36 30.13
CA GLN A 79 7.45 6.52 30.79
C GLN A 79 8.49 6.12 31.85
N SER A 80 8.33 4.95 32.48
CA SER A 80 9.28 4.39 33.43
C SER A 80 9.46 2.87 33.25
N ASP A 81 10.49 2.32 33.90
CA ASP A 81 10.72 0.87 33.94
C ASP A 81 9.59 0.13 34.66
N ASP A 82 9.09 0.70 35.76
CA ASP A 82 7.98 0.14 36.55
C ASP A 82 6.67 0.11 35.75
N GLU A 83 6.36 1.19 35.04
CA GLU A 83 5.17 1.25 34.18
C GLU A 83 5.26 0.19 33.08
N ARG A 84 6.41 0.07 32.42
CA ARG A 84 6.64 -0.97 31.40
C ARG A 84 6.41 -2.36 31.98
N ASP A 85 7.05 -2.67 33.11
CA ASP A 85 6.98 -4.01 33.68
C ASP A 85 5.55 -4.35 34.13
N THR A 86 4.80 -3.36 34.63
CA THR A 86 3.37 -3.49 34.92
C THR A 86 2.55 -3.85 33.67
N TRP A 87 2.74 -3.12 32.57
CA TRP A 87 2.07 -3.43 31.30
C TRP A 87 2.43 -4.82 30.79
N ILE A 88 3.72 -5.20 30.81
CA ILE A 88 4.19 -6.52 30.38
C ILE A 88 3.58 -7.63 31.24
N GLU A 89 3.47 -7.42 32.56
CA GLU A 89 2.83 -8.38 33.46
C GLU A 89 1.35 -8.55 33.14
N CYS A 90 0.62 -7.45 32.90
CA CYS A 90 -0.78 -7.52 32.47
C CYS A 90 -0.95 -8.28 31.15
N PHE A 91 -0.08 -8.06 30.17
CA PHE A 91 -0.13 -8.82 28.90
C PHE A 91 0.15 -10.32 29.12
N LYS A 92 1.13 -10.66 29.96
CA LYS A 92 1.43 -12.05 30.30
C LYS A 92 0.26 -12.74 31.01
N LYS A 93 -0.44 -12.04 31.90
CA LYS A 93 -1.65 -12.54 32.57
C LYS A 93 -2.78 -12.83 31.58
N CYS A 94 -2.98 -11.98 30.58
CA CYS A 94 -3.93 -12.27 29.50
C CYS A 94 -3.55 -13.56 28.75
N ASN A 95 -2.26 -13.83 28.54
CA ASN A 95 -1.81 -15.04 27.86
C ASN A 95 -1.97 -16.32 28.69
N SER A 96 -1.91 -16.26 30.03
CA SER A 96 -2.03 -17.44 30.90
C SER A 96 -3.48 -17.90 31.15
N LEU A 97 -4.48 -17.02 31.00
CA LEU A 97 -5.90 -17.30 31.26
C LEU A 97 -6.56 -18.31 30.29
N LYS A 98 -5.80 -18.97 29.40
CA LYS A 98 -6.31 -20.02 28.49
C LYS A 98 -5.84 -21.43 28.82
N GLU A 99 -4.87 -21.60 29.73
CA GLU A 99 -4.49 -22.95 30.16
C GLU A 99 -5.52 -23.56 31.13
N GLU A 100 -6.30 -22.72 31.83
CA GLU A 100 -7.32 -23.18 32.79
C GLU A 100 -8.70 -23.50 32.17
N ASP A 101 -8.99 -23.03 30.95
CA ASP A 101 -10.30 -23.24 30.28
C ASP A 101 -10.40 -24.53 29.44
N ASN A 102 -9.38 -25.42 29.47
CA ASN A 102 -9.35 -26.69 28.73
C ASN A 102 -9.47 -27.95 29.62
N GLU A 103 -9.67 -27.81 30.94
CA GLU A 103 -9.96 -28.96 31.81
C GLU A 103 -11.47 -29.13 32.00
N GLU A 104 -12.07 -29.96 31.13
CA GLU A 104 -13.30 -30.79 31.25
C GLU A 104 -13.87 -30.91 29.82
N VAL A 105 -13.85 -32.06 29.14
CA VAL A 105 -14.64 -33.26 29.44
C VAL A 105 -13.99 -34.46 28.72
N PHE A 106 -13.70 -35.54 29.46
CA PHE A 106 -13.79 -36.90 28.93
C PHE A 106 -14.27 -37.84 30.04
N THR A 107 -15.56 -38.17 30.00
CA THR A 107 -16.14 -39.28 30.78
C THR A 107 -15.97 -40.59 30.04
N GLY A 108 -15.43 -41.61 30.72
CA GLY A 108 -15.61 -43.08 30.54
C GLY A 108 -15.31 -43.65 29.14
N ASP A 109 -14.61 -44.77 28.97
CA ASP A 109 -14.84 -46.02 29.67
C ASP A 109 -13.68 -47.01 29.49
N SER A 110 -13.69 -48.04 30.33
CA SER A 110 -12.61 -48.95 30.71
C SER A 110 -12.23 -50.09 29.73
N ASN A 111 -11.04 -50.65 30.02
CA ASN A 111 -10.56 -52.03 29.82
C ASN A 111 -9.93 -52.43 28.46
N GLN A 112 -8.61 -52.69 28.45
CA GLN A 112 -8.08 -54.07 28.62
C GLN A 112 -6.54 -54.10 28.66
N GLU A 113 -6.04 -55.04 29.46
CA GLU A 113 -4.64 -55.39 29.76
C GLU A 113 -3.88 -56.00 28.56
N ALA A 114 -2.54 -55.87 28.57
CA ALA A 114 -1.54 -56.93 28.33
C ALA A 114 -0.17 -56.27 27.98
N SER A 115 0.78 -56.32 28.90
CA SER A 115 1.94 -57.25 28.93
C SER A 115 3.14 -56.77 28.11
N TYR A 116 4.21 -56.49 28.83
CA TYR A 116 5.56 -56.23 28.33
C TYR A 116 6.12 -57.45 27.61
N ASP A 117 6.67 -57.24 26.42
CA ASP A 117 7.70 -58.11 25.85
C ASP A 117 8.88 -57.26 25.35
N GLU A 118 10.06 -57.66 25.80
CA GLU A 118 11.38 -57.14 25.47
C GLU A 118 11.75 -57.47 24.02
N LEU A 119 12.23 -56.49 23.25
CA LEU A 119 13.13 -56.74 22.13
C LEU A 119 14.26 -55.68 22.09
N GLU A 120 15.47 -56.21 22.12
CA GLU A 120 16.78 -55.57 22.07
C GLU A 120 17.09 -54.83 20.73
N PRO A 121 18.20 -54.07 20.65
CA PRO A 121 18.29 -52.85 19.85
C PRO A 121 18.77 -53.09 18.41
N ASN A 122 18.23 -52.30 17.47
CA ASN A 122 18.84 -52.14 16.15
C ASN A 122 19.64 -50.84 16.09
N GLU A 123 20.96 -50.98 16.01
CA GLU A 123 21.91 -49.92 15.68
C GLU A 123 21.63 -49.36 14.28
N GLY A 124 21.64 -48.02 14.14
CA GLY A 124 21.75 -47.44 12.80
C GLY A 124 21.23 -46.03 12.58
N THR A 125 21.50 -45.06 13.46
CA THR A 125 21.84 -43.66 13.06
C THR A 125 22.13 -42.81 14.31
N ARG A 126 23.40 -42.55 14.59
CA ARG A 126 23.80 -41.50 15.55
C ARG A 126 23.41 -40.13 14.99
N LYS A 127 22.25 -39.61 15.39
CA LYS A 127 22.03 -38.15 15.40
C LYS A 127 22.84 -37.59 16.57
N ARG A 128 23.81 -36.73 16.25
CA ARG A 128 24.53 -35.90 17.22
C ARG A 128 23.46 -35.07 17.97
N MET A 129 23.24 -35.34 19.25
CA MET A 129 22.51 -34.40 20.12
C MET A 129 23.45 -33.20 20.31
N GLU A 130 23.05 -32.02 19.84
CA GLU A 130 23.74 -30.76 20.14
C GLU A 130 23.71 -30.54 21.66
N SER A 131 24.85 -30.14 22.23
CA SER A 131 24.92 -29.88 23.67
C SER A 131 24.26 -28.53 24.00
N ASP A 132 23.72 -28.39 25.21
CA ASP A 132 23.12 -27.12 25.68
C ASP A 132 24.12 -25.94 25.59
N ALA A 133 25.42 -26.22 25.60
CA ALA A 133 26.49 -25.24 25.38
C ALA A 133 26.55 -24.74 23.94
N ASP A 134 26.36 -25.62 22.94
CA ASP A 134 26.32 -25.26 21.51
C ASP A 134 25.08 -24.42 21.19
N ILE A 135 23.95 -24.73 21.85
CA ILE A 135 22.71 -23.95 21.77
C ILE A 135 22.93 -22.57 22.39
N LEU A 136 23.59 -22.48 23.55
CA LEU A 136 23.89 -21.20 24.21
C LEU A 136 24.86 -20.34 23.39
N GLU A 137 25.81 -20.95 22.68
CA GLU A 137 26.78 -20.26 21.83
C GLU A 137 26.11 -19.74 20.55
N LYS A 138 25.24 -20.52 19.90
CA LYS A 138 24.35 -20.05 18.83
C LYS A 138 23.40 -18.93 19.29
N PHE A 139 22.86 -19.02 20.50
CA PHE A 139 22.04 -17.94 21.08
C PHE A 139 22.87 -16.68 21.35
N LYS A 140 24.12 -16.81 21.79
CA LYS A 140 25.05 -15.69 21.92
C LYS A 140 25.39 -15.08 20.56
N GLU A 141 25.67 -15.87 19.52
CA GLU A 141 25.90 -15.38 18.16
C GLU A 141 24.67 -14.68 17.55
N MET A 142 23.46 -15.24 17.74
CA MET A 142 22.19 -14.60 17.35
C MET A 142 21.94 -13.29 18.12
N THR A 143 22.38 -13.20 19.38
CA THR A 143 22.19 -12.01 20.23
C THR A 143 23.28 -10.95 20.00
N ILE A 144 24.46 -11.34 19.51
CA ILE A 144 25.59 -10.47 19.17
C ILE A 144 25.48 -9.89 17.75
N SER A 145 24.69 -10.50 16.85
CA SER A 145 24.52 -10.08 15.45
C SER A 145 23.52 -8.94 15.20
N LYS A 146 22.86 -8.35 16.20
CA LYS A 146 22.10 -7.10 15.97
C LYS A 146 23.01 -5.86 15.92
N LYS A 147 24.10 -5.94 15.14
CA LYS A 147 24.75 -4.73 14.59
C LYS A 147 23.72 -4.07 13.68
N LYS A 148 23.55 -2.77 13.81
CA LYS A 148 22.74 -1.97 12.89
C LYS A 148 23.28 -2.24 11.47
N LYS A 149 22.50 -2.90 10.60
CA LYS A 149 22.91 -3.17 9.21
C LYS A 149 23.32 -1.83 8.58
N ASP A 150 24.57 -1.73 8.12
CA ASP A 150 25.06 -0.54 7.44
C ASP A 150 24.70 -0.66 5.96
N TYR A 151 23.54 -0.12 5.60
CA TYR A 151 23.06 -0.13 4.22
C TYR A 151 23.88 0.86 3.38
N SER A 152 24.35 0.41 2.21
CA SER A 152 25.04 1.26 1.24
C SER A 152 24.06 2.08 0.41
N MET A 153 22.77 1.74 0.45
CA MET A 153 21.74 2.29 -0.42
C MET A 153 20.34 2.24 0.21
N VAL A 154 19.50 3.20 -0.18
CA VAL A 154 18.05 3.15 0.04
C VAL A 154 17.34 3.13 -1.31
N ALA A 155 16.38 2.22 -1.45
CA ALA A 155 15.47 2.19 -2.59
C ALA A 155 14.02 2.27 -2.08
N ALA A 156 13.18 3.03 -2.77
CA ALA A 156 11.80 3.26 -2.44
C ALA A 156 10.90 2.80 -3.59
N ILE A 157 9.83 2.10 -3.25
CA ILE A 157 8.79 1.66 -4.17
C ILE A 157 7.52 2.43 -3.83
N ASP A 158 7.06 3.23 -4.81
CA ASP A 158 5.73 3.79 -4.79
C ASP A 158 4.79 2.83 -5.52
N PHE A 159 4.09 1.98 -4.75
CA PHE A 159 3.21 0.98 -5.32
C PHE A 159 1.82 1.58 -5.55
N GLY A 160 1.61 2.41 -6.56
CA GLY A 160 0.33 3.08 -6.77
C GLY A 160 -0.79 2.16 -7.27
N SER A 161 -2.03 2.66 -7.27
CA SER A 161 -3.19 1.91 -7.75
C SER A 161 -3.36 1.93 -9.28
N ALA A 162 -2.80 2.94 -9.93
CA ALA A 162 -2.84 3.13 -11.37
C ALA A 162 -1.44 3.03 -11.97
N TYR A 163 -0.47 3.67 -11.31
CA TYR A 163 0.93 3.70 -11.72
C TYR A 163 1.82 3.47 -10.51
N SER A 164 2.87 2.67 -10.70
CA SER A 164 3.91 2.45 -9.72
C SER A 164 5.21 3.13 -10.17
N GLY A 165 5.98 3.61 -9.20
CA GLY A 165 7.29 4.22 -9.42
C GLY A 165 8.32 3.64 -8.47
N CYS A 166 9.59 3.94 -8.74
CA CYS A 166 10.63 3.72 -7.76
C CYS A 166 11.63 4.88 -7.76
N ALA A 167 12.27 5.06 -6.62
CA ALA A 167 13.33 6.03 -6.44
C ALA A 167 14.46 5.40 -5.65
N PHE A 168 15.70 5.79 -5.90
CA PHE A 168 16.80 5.28 -5.10
C PHE A 168 17.96 6.27 -4.97
N SER A 169 18.72 6.14 -3.90
CA SER A 169 19.96 6.87 -3.67
C SER A 169 20.97 6.00 -2.94
N THR A 170 22.24 6.10 -3.35
CA THR A 170 23.34 5.54 -2.57
C THR A 170 23.62 6.42 -1.36
N LYS A 171 24.23 5.86 -0.31
CA LYS A 171 24.70 6.61 0.85
C LYS A 171 25.68 7.70 0.43
N ASN A 172 26.58 7.41 -0.51
CA ASN A 172 27.56 8.38 -1.01
C ASN A 172 26.91 9.54 -1.79
N SER A 173 25.97 9.25 -2.70
CA SER A 173 25.21 10.26 -3.44
C SER A 173 24.44 11.16 -2.48
N PHE A 174 23.73 10.56 -1.53
CA PHE A 174 22.97 11.30 -0.52
C PHE A 174 23.84 12.23 0.33
N MET A 175 25.02 11.77 0.76
CA MET A 175 25.96 12.58 1.53
C MET A 175 26.53 13.76 0.73
N LYS A 176 26.65 13.63 -0.60
CA LYS A 176 27.08 14.73 -1.49
C LYS A 176 25.95 15.69 -1.79
N ASN A 177 24.78 15.17 -2.14
CA ASN A 177 23.58 15.93 -2.43
C ASN A 177 22.32 15.10 -2.10
N PRO A 178 21.57 15.45 -1.03
CA PRO A 178 20.35 14.74 -0.65
C PRO A 178 19.23 14.71 -1.70
N LEU A 179 19.25 15.60 -2.70
CA LEU A 179 18.28 15.62 -3.80
C LEU A 179 18.75 14.88 -5.06
N ASP A 180 19.98 14.36 -5.07
CA ASP A 180 20.46 13.51 -6.16
C ASP A 180 19.86 12.10 -6.06
N ILE A 181 18.56 12.03 -6.36
CA ILE A 181 17.73 10.83 -6.28
C ILE A 181 17.41 10.35 -7.69
N CYS A 182 17.73 9.09 -7.99
CA CYS A 182 17.34 8.48 -9.25
C CYS A 182 15.86 8.09 -9.20
N THR A 183 15.01 8.74 -10.00
CA THR A 183 13.55 8.48 -10.08
C THR A 183 13.13 7.73 -11.34
N ARG A 184 14.09 7.34 -12.19
CA ARG A 184 13.86 6.59 -13.44
C ARG A 184 14.22 5.11 -13.28
N GLY A 185 14.07 4.55 -12.08
CA GLY A 185 14.52 3.19 -11.82
C GLY A 185 13.70 2.10 -12.54
N LEU A 186 12.48 2.41 -12.99
CA LEU A 186 11.63 1.51 -13.80
C LEU A 186 11.62 1.84 -15.30
N ASP A 187 12.32 2.90 -15.72
CA ASP A 187 12.38 3.26 -17.14
C ASP A 187 13.35 2.34 -17.88
N GLN A 188 12.80 1.49 -18.74
CA GLN A 188 13.55 0.58 -19.62
C GLN A 188 13.66 1.10 -21.06
N LYS A 189 12.92 2.16 -21.44
CA LYS A 189 12.79 2.61 -22.84
C LYS A 189 13.21 4.07 -23.09
N GLY A 190 13.77 4.75 -22.09
CA GLY A 190 14.07 6.19 -22.20
C GLY A 190 12.81 7.05 -22.18
N ASN A 191 11.71 6.52 -21.64
CA ASN A 191 10.46 7.25 -21.52
C ASN A 191 10.63 8.37 -20.48
N ALA A 192 10.07 9.56 -20.77
CA ALA A 192 10.15 10.70 -19.85
C ALA A 192 9.44 10.48 -18.49
N SER A 193 8.62 9.43 -18.36
CA SER A 193 7.83 9.15 -17.15
C SER A 193 8.65 8.37 -16.11
N SER A 194 8.67 8.89 -14.88
CA SER A 194 9.24 8.22 -13.68
C SER A 194 8.36 7.08 -13.14
N LYS A 195 7.17 6.89 -13.71
CA LYS A 195 6.22 5.84 -13.31
C LYS A 195 5.75 5.01 -14.50
N VAL A 196 5.44 3.75 -14.23
CA VAL A 196 4.87 2.76 -15.16
C VAL A 196 3.50 2.31 -14.64
N PRO A 197 2.57 1.86 -15.48
CA PRO A 197 1.25 1.43 -15.02
C PRO A 197 1.36 0.21 -14.08
N THR A 198 0.46 0.10 -13.11
CA THR A 198 0.43 -1.02 -12.17
C THR A 198 -0.29 -2.20 -12.83
N VAL A 199 0.42 -2.87 -13.74
CA VAL A 199 -0.07 -3.95 -14.59
C VAL A 199 0.90 -5.12 -14.52
N LEU A 200 0.38 -6.33 -14.31
CA LEU A 200 1.15 -7.56 -14.22
C LEU A 200 0.69 -8.54 -15.30
N LEU A 201 1.65 -9.14 -16.01
CA LEU A 201 1.42 -10.21 -16.97
C LEU A 201 2.08 -11.50 -16.48
N LEU A 202 1.27 -12.56 -16.34
CA LEU A 202 1.75 -13.92 -16.07
C LEU A 202 1.49 -14.82 -17.27
N ASN A 203 2.41 -15.76 -17.50
CA ASN A 203 2.23 -16.83 -18.48
C ASN A 203 1.25 -17.91 -17.96
N PRO A 204 0.90 -18.92 -18.79
CA PRO A 204 0.02 -20.01 -18.38
C PRO A 204 0.51 -20.81 -17.16
N ASP A 205 1.83 -20.86 -16.95
CA ASP A 205 2.46 -21.49 -15.78
C ASP A 205 2.44 -20.62 -14.52
N ARG A 206 1.73 -19.48 -14.56
CA ARG A 206 1.57 -18.50 -13.46
C ARG A 206 2.90 -17.86 -13.03
N LYS A 207 3.87 -17.79 -13.93
CA LYS A 207 5.13 -17.08 -13.71
C LYS A 207 5.03 -15.65 -14.20
N CYS A 208 5.60 -14.73 -13.44
CA CYS A 208 5.73 -13.33 -13.83
C CYS A 208 6.61 -13.20 -15.07
N VAL A 209 6.06 -12.60 -16.14
CA VAL A 209 6.80 -12.37 -17.39
C VAL A 209 7.13 -10.89 -17.53
N ALA A 210 6.19 -10.01 -17.19
CA ALA A 210 6.37 -8.58 -17.34
C ALA A 210 5.51 -7.78 -16.34
N PHE A 211 5.95 -6.54 -16.10
CA PHE A 211 5.22 -5.54 -15.33
C PHE A 211 5.23 -4.19 -16.07
N GLY A 212 4.23 -3.34 -15.82
CA GLY A 212 4.15 -2.00 -16.39
C GLY A 212 3.94 -1.97 -17.89
N HIS A 213 4.58 -1.02 -18.57
CA HIS A 213 4.44 -0.88 -20.02
C HIS A 213 4.86 -2.14 -20.78
N GLN A 214 5.82 -2.91 -20.28
CA GLN A 214 6.20 -4.18 -20.91
C GLN A 214 5.07 -5.20 -20.85
N ALA A 215 4.33 -5.27 -19.73
CA ALA A 215 3.17 -6.15 -19.60
C ALA A 215 2.04 -5.74 -20.56
N GLU A 216 1.80 -4.44 -20.67
CA GLU A 216 0.89 -3.83 -21.63
C GLU A 216 1.26 -4.20 -23.08
N ASP A 217 2.49 -3.91 -23.50
CA ASP A 217 2.96 -4.12 -24.87
C ASP A 217 2.94 -5.62 -25.24
N GLN A 218 3.43 -6.48 -24.35
CA GLN A 218 3.49 -7.93 -24.62
C GLN A 218 2.11 -8.56 -24.69
N TYR A 219 1.18 -8.16 -23.80
CA TYR A 219 -0.17 -8.72 -23.83
C TYR A 219 -0.97 -8.25 -25.04
N THR A 220 -0.86 -6.98 -25.44
CA THR A 220 -1.44 -6.51 -26.71
C THR A 220 -0.87 -7.30 -27.89
N ALA A 221 0.46 -7.45 -27.98
CA ALA A 221 1.08 -8.20 -29.07
C ALA A 221 0.67 -9.69 -29.10
N LEU A 222 0.44 -10.31 -27.92
CA LEU A 222 -0.10 -11.67 -27.82
C LEU A 222 -1.54 -11.75 -28.34
N LEU A 223 -2.38 -10.77 -28.00
CA LEU A 223 -3.75 -10.70 -28.49
C LEU A 223 -3.81 -10.53 -30.02
N GLU A 224 -2.92 -9.73 -30.59
CA GLU A 224 -2.85 -9.52 -32.05
C GLU A 224 -2.33 -10.74 -32.81
N LYS A 225 -1.28 -11.41 -32.29
CA LYS A 225 -0.57 -12.47 -33.02
C LYS A 225 -1.14 -13.86 -32.76
N THR A 226 -1.50 -14.15 -31.51
CA THR A 226 -1.98 -15.48 -31.09
C THR A 226 -3.17 -15.35 -30.13
N PRO A 227 -4.35 -14.86 -30.60
CA PRO A 227 -5.52 -14.65 -29.75
C PRO A 227 -5.93 -15.88 -28.92
N ASP A 228 -5.88 -17.08 -29.51
CA ASP A 228 -6.25 -18.33 -28.83
C ASP A 228 -5.31 -18.68 -27.66
N GLU A 229 -4.03 -18.30 -27.76
CA GLU A 229 -3.06 -18.49 -26.70
C GLU A 229 -3.20 -17.43 -25.61
N ALA A 230 -3.47 -16.18 -25.99
CA ALA A 230 -3.58 -15.05 -25.06
C ALA A 230 -4.64 -15.27 -23.96
N HIS A 231 -5.67 -16.09 -24.21
CA HIS A 231 -6.68 -16.47 -23.22
C HIS A 231 -6.16 -17.32 -22.06
N LYS A 232 -5.00 -17.99 -22.23
CA LYS A 232 -4.35 -18.79 -21.19
C LYS A 232 -3.43 -17.96 -20.28
N TRP A 233 -3.15 -16.73 -20.69
CA TRP A 233 -2.31 -15.79 -19.92
C TRP A 233 -3.15 -15.02 -18.91
N TYR A 234 -2.50 -14.53 -17.86
CA TYR A 234 -3.15 -13.77 -16.79
C TYR A 234 -2.70 -12.32 -16.87
N TYR A 235 -3.65 -11.41 -17.09
CA TYR A 235 -3.38 -9.97 -17.15
C TYR A 235 -4.12 -9.25 -16.02
N PHE A 236 -3.37 -8.77 -15.03
CA PHE A 236 -3.92 -8.06 -13.87
C PHE A 236 -3.68 -6.56 -13.99
N SER A 237 -4.73 -5.77 -13.80
CA SER A 237 -4.66 -4.31 -13.72
C SER A 237 -5.65 -3.78 -12.69
N ARG A 238 -5.39 -2.58 -12.15
CA ARG A 238 -6.32 -1.85 -11.24
C ARG A 238 -6.76 -2.65 -10.00
N PHE A 239 -5.96 -3.61 -9.55
CA PHE A 239 -6.31 -4.52 -8.47
C PHE A 239 -5.99 -3.95 -7.06
N LYS A 240 -5.13 -2.94 -6.92
CA LYS A 240 -4.75 -2.35 -5.61
C LYS A 240 -5.97 -1.92 -4.79
N MET A 241 -7.01 -1.40 -5.44
CA MET A 241 -8.22 -0.92 -4.78
C MET A 241 -9.04 -2.01 -4.08
N GLN A 242 -8.79 -3.29 -4.37
CA GLN A 242 -9.44 -4.37 -3.63
C GLN A 242 -9.00 -4.42 -2.16
N LEU A 243 -7.81 -3.87 -1.82
CA LEU A 243 -7.37 -3.74 -0.43
C LEU A 243 -8.14 -2.66 0.34
N TYR A 244 -8.65 -1.64 -0.35
CA TYR A 244 -9.47 -0.59 0.24
C TYR A 244 -10.92 -1.03 0.44
N ASN A 245 -11.48 -1.76 -0.55
CA ASN A 245 -12.91 -2.13 -0.55
C ASN A 245 -13.26 -3.24 0.45
N ASN A 246 -12.28 -4.00 0.93
CA ASN A 246 -12.50 -5.14 1.81
C ASN A 246 -12.27 -4.76 3.27
N MET A 247 -13.34 -4.68 4.05
CA MET A 247 -13.27 -4.33 5.49
C MET A 247 -12.45 -5.31 6.34
N LYS A 248 -12.30 -6.56 5.90
CA LYS A 248 -11.43 -7.57 6.52
C LYS A 248 -10.70 -8.34 5.44
N LEU A 249 -9.39 -8.17 5.35
CA LEU A 249 -8.56 -8.89 4.38
C LEU A 249 -8.30 -10.31 4.86
N LYS A 250 -8.71 -11.30 4.05
CA LYS A 250 -8.47 -12.72 4.32
C LYS A 250 -7.22 -13.16 3.56
N LYS A 251 -6.40 -14.03 4.18
CA LYS A 251 -5.24 -14.66 3.51
C LYS A 251 -5.63 -15.44 2.24
N SER A 252 -6.87 -15.91 2.16
CA SER A 252 -7.43 -16.62 1.00
C SER A 252 -8.01 -15.72 -0.09
N MET A 253 -7.92 -14.39 0.04
CA MET A 253 -8.44 -13.46 -0.95
C MET A 253 -7.81 -13.71 -2.33
N THR A 254 -8.65 -13.76 -3.36
CA THR A 254 -8.24 -13.88 -4.76
C THR A 254 -8.51 -12.58 -5.53
N ILE A 255 -7.78 -12.41 -6.63
CA ILE A 255 -7.92 -11.32 -7.59
C ILE A 255 -8.17 -11.95 -8.94
N LYS A 256 -9.19 -11.47 -9.64
CA LYS A 256 -9.46 -11.86 -11.02
C LYS A 256 -8.61 -11.06 -11.99
N ASP A 257 -8.21 -11.70 -13.07
CA ASP A 257 -7.60 -11.02 -14.20
C ASP A 257 -8.62 -10.14 -14.94
N ILE A 258 -8.18 -9.39 -15.95
CA ILE A 258 -9.05 -8.49 -16.71
C ILE A 258 -10.15 -9.22 -17.50
N THR A 259 -10.00 -10.53 -17.74
CA THR A 259 -11.02 -11.35 -18.40
C THR A 259 -12.12 -11.80 -17.44
N GLY A 260 -11.84 -11.77 -16.13
CA GLY A 260 -12.73 -12.28 -15.09
C GLY A 260 -12.81 -13.81 -15.01
N LYS A 261 -12.11 -14.52 -15.92
CA LYS A 261 -12.13 -15.99 -16.03
C LYS A 261 -11.04 -16.64 -15.19
N ASN A 262 -9.89 -15.98 -15.04
CA ASN A 262 -8.78 -16.48 -14.27
C ASN A 262 -8.63 -15.71 -12.95
N GLU A 263 -8.12 -16.36 -11.91
CA GLU A 263 -7.83 -15.71 -10.64
C GLU A 263 -6.55 -16.26 -9.99
N MET A 264 -5.94 -15.41 -9.17
CA MET A 264 -4.75 -15.73 -8.37
C MET A 264 -4.95 -15.25 -6.93
N LYS A 265 -4.22 -15.81 -5.96
CA LYS A 265 -4.20 -15.25 -4.61
C LYS A 265 -3.69 -13.81 -4.68
N ALA A 266 -4.35 -12.92 -3.94
CA ALA A 266 -4.01 -11.51 -3.91
C ALA A 266 -2.56 -11.28 -3.51
N VAL A 267 -2.10 -11.94 -2.45
CA VAL A 267 -0.71 -11.78 -1.97
C VAL A 267 0.31 -12.16 -3.04
N ASP A 268 0.01 -13.14 -3.91
CA ASP A 268 0.90 -13.58 -4.99
C ASP A 268 1.00 -12.51 -6.08
N VAL A 269 -0.14 -11.94 -6.50
CA VAL A 269 -0.18 -10.87 -7.50
C VAL A 269 0.63 -9.66 -7.05
N PHE A 270 0.48 -9.23 -5.79
CA PHE A 270 1.24 -8.12 -5.24
C PHE A 270 2.72 -8.46 -5.07
N ALA A 271 3.04 -9.67 -4.59
CA ALA A 271 4.41 -10.13 -4.43
C ALA A 271 5.14 -10.14 -5.78
N PHE A 272 4.55 -10.70 -6.85
CA PHE A 272 5.15 -10.69 -8.18
C PHE A 272 5.42 -9.27 -8.72
N CYS A 273 4.54 -8.31 -8.43
CA CYS A 273 4.76 -6.93 -8.83
C CYS A 273 5.94 -6.31 -8.06
N ILE A 274 5.99 -6.49 -6.73
CA ILE A 274 7.07 -5.98 -5.88
C ILE A 274 8.39 -6.65 -6.28
N GLU A 275 8.38 -7.95 -6.50
CA GLU A 275 9.51 -8.76 -6.95
C GLU A 275 10.09 -8.24 -8.27
N TYR A 276 9.22 -8.02 -9.25
CA TYR A 276 9.65 -7.48 -10.54
C TYR A 276 10.28 -6.08 -10.38
N ILE A 277 9.65 -5.19 -9.60
CA ILE A 277 10.14 -3.82 -9.36
C ILE A 277 11.50 -3.83 -8.69
N TRP A 278 11.65 -4.56 -7.57
CA TRP A 278 12.89 -4.53 -6.80
C TRP A 278 14.03 -5.20 -7.56
N ASN A 279 13.77 -6.31 -8.28
CA ASN A 279 14.76 -6.95 -9.16
C ASN A 279 15.22 -6.02 -10.28
N THR A 280 14.28 -5.26 -10.88
CA THR A 280 14.60 -4.28 -11.93
C THR A 280 15.52 -3.19 -11.41
N VAL A 281 15.23 -2.64 -10.23
CA VAL A 281 16.08 -1.65 -9.56
C VAL A 281 17.43 -2.26 -9.22
N PHE A 282 17.46 -3.45 -8.61
CA PHE A 282 18.69 -4.12 -8.21
C PHE A 282 19.64 -4.33 -9.39
N ARG A 283 19.14 -4.87 -10.50
CA ARG A 283 19.93 -5.07 -11.73
C ARG A 283 20.52 -3.76 -12.24
N ARG A 284 19.70 -2.70 -12.33
CA ARG A 284 20.13 -1.39 -12.83
C ARG A 284 21.22 -0.76 -11.96
N VAL A 285 21.12 -0.92 -10.64
CA VAL A 285 22.11 -0.36 -9.73
C VAL A 285 23.40 -1.19 -9.73
N LYS A 286 23.29 -2.52 -9.83
CA LYS A 286 24.44 -3.43 -9.91
C LYS A 286 25.31 -3.16 -11.14
N GLU A 287 24.73 -2.65 -12.23
CA GLU A 287 25.47 -2.15 -13.41
C GLU A 287 26.33 -0.91 -13.10
N GLN A 288 26.01 -0.15 -12.05
CA GLN A 288 26.67 1.12 -11.67
C GLN A 288 27.58 0.99 -10.44
N ILE A 289 27.35 -0.01 -9.58
CA ILE A 289 28.05 -0.19 -8.30
C ILE A 289 28.60 -1.61 -8.22
N THR A 290 29.93 -1.73 -8.23
CA THR A 290 30.62 -3.00 -7.99
C THR A 290 30.46 -3.45 -6.53
N ASN A 291 30.19 -4.74 -6.30
CA ASN A 291 29.98 -5.38 -4.99
C ASN A 291 28.69 -4.99 -4.23
N LEU A 292 27.62 -4.60 -4.93
CA LEU A 292 26.30 -4.46 -4.32
C LEU A 292 25.62 -5.83 -4.15
N ASN A 293 25.34 -6.21 -2.90
CA ASN A 293 24.47 -7.33 -2.59
C ASN A 293 23.09 -6.84 -2.11
N GLU A 294 22.10 -7.73 -2.14
CA GLU A 294 20.72 -7.41 -1.78
C GLU A 294 20.60 -6.95 -0.32
N GLU A 295 21.37 -7.55 0.59
CA GLU A 295 21.41 -7.21 2.00
C GLU A 295 21.94 -5.79 2.29
N ASN A 296 22.58 -5.14 1.31
CA ASN A 296 23.08 -3.78 1.45
C ASN A 296 22.04 -2.71 1.13
N ILE A 297 20.84 -3.09 0.69
CA ILE A 297 19.77 -2.17 0.30
C ILE A 297 18.70 -2.14 1.38
N HIS A 298 18.37 -0.93 1.84
CA HIS A 298 17.17 -0.70 2.63
C HIS A 298 16.00 -0.34 1.71
N TRP A 299 14.91 -1.10 1.80
CA TRP A 299 13.70 -0.91 1.02
C TRP A 299 12.67 -0.08 1.77
N VAL A 300 12.10 0.90 1.08
CA VAL A 300 10.95 1.67 1.53
C VAL A 300 9.77 1.33 0.63
N LEU A 301 8.62 1.03 1.21
CA LEU A 301 7.39 0.77 0.45
C LEU A 301 6.30 1.71 0.93
N THR A 302 5.72 2.50 0.02
CA THR A 302 4.69 3.48 0.37
C THR A 302 3.29 2.87 0.37
N VAL A 303 2.43 3.36 1.26
CA VAL A 303 1.02 2.99 1.36
C VAL A 303 0.14 4.22 1.63
N PRO A 304 -1.14 4.23 1.20
CA PRO A 304 -2.06 5.34 1.45
C PRO A 304 -2.31 5.55 2.95
N ALA A 305 -2.57 6.80 3.35
CA ALA A 305 -2.80 7.12 4.76
C ALA A 305 -4.16 6.65 5.27
N ILE A 306 -5.18 6.61 4.41
CA ILE A 306 -6.53 6.14 4.77
C ILE A 306 -6.63 4.61 4.89
N TRP A 307 -5.57 3.85 4.60
CA TRP A 307 -5.58 2.40 4.73
C TRP A 307 -5.55 1.96 6.19
N ASN A 308 -6.32 0.92 6.49
CA ASN A 308 -6.34 0.27 7.79
C ASN A 308 -5.08 -0.59 8.00
N GLU A 309 -4.91 -1.10 9.21
CA GLU A 309 -3.73 -1.89 9.57
C GLU A 309 -3.67 -3.23 8.81
N ASP A 310 -4.81 -3.86 8.54
CA ASP A 310 -4.87 -5.10 7.75
C ASP A 310 -4.29 -4.91 6.34
N ALA A 311 -4.58 -3.78 5.68
CA ALA A 311 -4.06 -3.48 4.35
C ALA A 311 -2.56 -3.17 4.39
N ARG A 312 -2.07 -2.54 5.46
CA ARG A 312 -0.63 -2.32 5.68
C ARG A 312 0.11 -3.64 5.93
N GLN A 313 -0.44 -4.50 6.78
CA GLN A 313 0.10 -5.83 7.04
C GLN A 313 0.11 -6.67 5.75
N PHE A 314 -0.95 -6.60 4.95
CA PHE A 314 -1.00 -7.29 3.67
C PHE A 314 0.14 -6.87 2.74
N MET A 315 0.44 -5.56 2.64
CA MET A 315 1.57 -5.09 1.82
C MET A 315 2.92 -5.56 2.37
N LEU A 316 3.06 -5.63 3.70
CA LEU A 316 4.26 -6.17 4.34
C LEU A 316 4.44 -7.65 3.98
N GLU A 317 3.38 -8.46 4.09
CA GLU A 317 3.42 -9.88 3.72
C GLU A 317 3.70 -10.09 2.22
N ALA A 318 3.14 -9.25 1.35
CA ALA A 318 3.43 -9.30 -0.07
C ALA A 318 4.90 -8.97 -0.37
N ALA A 319 5.49 -7.99 0.32
CA ALA A 319 6.89 -7.63 0.17
C ALA A 319 7.83 -8.72 0.70
N LYS A 320 7.51 -9.32 1.86
CA LYS A 320 8.23 -10.49 2.39
C LYS A 320 8.20 -11.66 1.40
N LYS A 321 7.01 -11.95 0.86
CA LYS A 321 6.83 -13.00 -0.14
C LYS A 321 7.58 -12.72 -1.44
N ALA A 322 7.76 -11.46 -1.80
CA ALA A 322 8.58 -11.03 -2.92
C ALA A 322 10.09 -11.18 -2.70
N GLY A 323 10.53 -11.64 -1.52
CA GLY A 323 11.94 -11.86 -1.19
C GLY A 323 12.61 -10.69 -0.45
N ILE A 324 11.88 -9.62 -0.12
CA ILE A 324 12.45 -8.52 0.67
C ILE A 324 12.47 -8.91 2.15
N ASP A 325 13.67 -8.91 2.75
CA ASP A 325 13.87 -9.15 4.18
C ASP A 325 13.10 -8.09 5.02
N GLU A 326 12.37 -8.55 6.03
CA GLU A 326 11.63 -7.67 6.94
C GLU A 326 12.55 -6.68 7.66
N GLU A 327 13.78 -7.09 7.96
CA GLU A 327 14.74 -6.22 8.63
C GLU A 327 15.21 -5.07 7.73
N SER A 328 15.18 -5.24 6.40
CA SER A 328 15.55 -4.21 5.43
C SER A 328 14.35 -3.44 4.89
N LEU A 329 13.13 -3.71 5.36
CA LEU A 329 11.91 -3.09 4.86
C LEU A 329 11.33 -2.04 5.82
N THR A 330 10.88 -0.92 5.28
CA THR A 330 10.12 0.09 6.02
C THR A 330 8.89 0.54 5.24
N LEU A 331 7.71 0.37 5.84
CA LEU A 331 6.48 0.98 5.35
C LEU A 331 6.45 2.47 5.68
N VAL A 332 6.04 3.29 4.70
CA VAL A 332 5.90 4.74 4.83
C VAL A 332 4.52 5.16 4.30
N LEU A 333 3.89 6.15 4.94
CA LEU A 333 2.66 6.73 4.39
C LEU A 333 3.00 7.65 3.20
N GLU A 334 2.30 7.47 2.08
CA GLU A 334 2.41 8.31 0.87
C GLU A 334 2.43 9.83 1.20
N PRO A 335 1.49 10.38 2.00
CA PRO A 335 1.51 11.81 2.32
C PRO A 335 2.66 12.23 3.26
N GLU A 336 3.23 11.33 4.07
CA GLU A 336 4.41 11.66 4.88
C GLU A 336 5.67 11.75 4.01
N ALA A 337 5.81 10.82 3.05
CA ALA A 337 6.88 10.89 2.05
C ALA A 337 6.80 12.18 1.22
N ALA A 338 5.59 12.54 0.79
CA ALA A 338 5.34 13.78 0.05
C ALA A 338 5.70 15.03 0.88
N ALA A 339 5.24 15.08 2.14
CA ALA A 339 5.56 16.18 3.06
C ALA A 339 7.08 16.36 3.25
N PHE A 340 7.80 15.25 3.43
CA PHE A 340 9.25 15.27 3.62
C PHE A 340 9.99 15.72 2.36
N CYS A 341 9.55 15.27 1.18
CA CYS A 341 10.08 15.71 -0.10
C CYS A 341 9.91 17.24 -0.27
N CYS A 342 8.69 17.76 -0.10
CA CYS A 342 8.42 19.19 -0.22
C CYS A 342 9.22 20.04 0.78
N LYS A 343 9.36 19.56 2.03
CA LYS A 343 10.15 20.24 3.06
C LYS A 343 11.62 20.35 2.65
N ASN A 344 12.23 19.26 2.18
CA ASN A 344 13.64 19.25 1.79
C ASN A 344 13.90 20.08 0.54
N ASP A 345 13.01 20.01 -0.45
CA ASP A 345 13.07 20.84 -1.66
C ASP A 345 13.05 22.34 -1.30
N GLU A 346 12.15 22.75 -0.40
CA GLU A 346 12.03 24.14 0.07
C GLU A 346 13.30 24.59 0.83
N ILE A 347 13.82 23.76 1.74
CA ILE A 347 15.07 24.06 2.47
C ILE A 347 16.24 24.29 1.50
N GLN A 348 16.36 23.46 0.46
CA GLN A 348 17.43 23.63 -0.52
C GLN A 348 17.22 24.83 -1.44
N ARG A 349 15.98 25.13 -1.86
CA ARG A 349 15.66 26.35 -2.61
C ARG A 349 16.04 27.61 -1.84
N ARG A 350 15.84 27.62 -0.51
CA ARG A 350 16.30 28.72 0.36
C ARG A 350 17.81 28.84 0.40
N ALA A 351 18.53 27.72 0.47
CA ALA A 351 19.99 27.70 0.49
C ALA A 351 20.63 28.16 -0.83
N SER A 352 19.93 28.02 -1.96
CA SER A 352 20.48 28.23 -3.31
C SER A 352 20.28 29.64 -3.90
N SER A 353 19.78 30.61 -3.14
CA SER A 353 19.63 32.04 -3.54
C SER A 353 18.87 32.30 -4.86
N TYR A 354 18.19 31.31 -5.43
CA TYR A 354 17.43 31.47 -6.67
C TYR A 354 16.07 32.13 -6.40
N ARG A 355 15.64 32.96 -7.34
CA ARG A 355 14.53 33.94 -7.30
C ARG A 355 13.25 33.52 -6.56
N PRO A 356 12.44 34.49 -6.07
CA PRO A 356 11.20 34.23 -5.37
C PRO A 356 10.13 33.70 -6.33
N VAL A 357 10.13 32.39 -6.56
CA VAL A 357 8.93 31.67 -6.94
C VAL A 357 8.03 31.62 -5.69
N GLU A 358 6.71 31.67 -5.86
CA GLU A 358 5.73 31.54 -4.77
C GLU A 358 6.20 30.50 -3.75
N ARG A 359 6.58 30.97 -2.57
CA ARG A 359 7.19 30.15 -1.54
C ARG A 359 6.12 29.20 -1.00
N LEU A 360 6.42 27.91 -0.88
CA LEU A 360 5.69 27.12 0.11
C LEU A 360 5.98 27.80 1.47
N GLY A 361 4.94 28.01 2.28
CA GLY A 361 5.09 28.61 3.61
C GLY A 361 6.23 27.97 4.42
N SER A 362 6.71 28.65 5.46
CA SER A 362 7.86 28.13 6.20
C SER A 362 7.56 26.79 6.88
N PHE A 363 8.42 25.79 6.63
CA PHE A 363 8.43 24.50 7.33
C PHE A 363 9.19 24.63 8.67
N ASP A 364 8.91 25.71 9.40
CA ASP A 364 9.49 25.97 10.72
C ASP A 364 8.75 25.15 11.79
N THR A 365 9.34 25.05 12.97
CA THR A 365 8.67 24.47 14.13
C THR A 365 7.33 25.17 14.40
N GLY A 366 6.30 24.39 14.66
CA GLY A 366 4.92 24.85 14.84
C GLY A 366 4.15 25.06 13.53
N ALA A 367 4.81 25.01 12.37
CA ALA A 367 4.11 25.15 11.09
C ALA A 367 3.12 24.00 10.88
N LYS A 368 1.91 24.37 10.45
CA LYS A 368 0.80 23.44 10.17
C LYS A 368 0.48 23.47 8.68
N PHE A 369 0.35 22.31 8.07
CA PHE A 369 0.07 22.21 6.64
C PHE A 369 -0.81 20.99 6.33
N LEU A 370 -1.45 21.06 5.16
CA LEU A 370 -2.23 19.97 4.61
C LEU A 370 -1.44 19.30 3.49
N VAL A 371 -1.56 17.98 3.42
CA VAL A 371 -1.22 17.21 2.21
C VAL A 371 -2.53 16.68 1.65
N VAL A 372 -2.82 17.03 0.40
CA VAL A 372 -3.97 16.55 -0.37
C VAL A 372 -3.42 15.73 -1.54
N ASP A 373 -3.34 14.41 -1.35
CA ASP A 373 -2.87 13.47 -2.36
C ASP A 373 -4.04 13.04 -3.24
N LEU A 374 -4.03 13.48 -4.51
CA LEU A 374 -5.05 13.17 -5.50
C LEU A 374 -4.57 12.05 -6.41
N GLY A 375 -4.47 10.84 -5.85
CA GLY A 375 -3.95 9.67 -6.54
C GLY A 375 -4.85 9.09 -7.64
N GLY A 376 -4.42 7.95 -8.18
CA GLY A 376 -5.19 7.23 -9.20
C GLY A 376 -6.45 6.58 -8.64
N GLY A 377 -6.38 5.99 -7.45
CA GLY A 377 -7.49 5.23 -6.85
C GLY A 377 -8.14 5.96 -5.68
N THR A 378 -7.31 6.57 -4.84
CA THR A 378 -7.74 7.26 -3.62
C THR A 378 -7.43 8.75 -3.70
N VAL A 379 -8.17 9.50 -2.89
CA VAL A 379 -7.81 10.84 -2.47
C VAL A 379 -7.56 10.78 -0.97
N ASP A 380 -6.40 11.23 -0.52
CA ASP A 380 -5.98 11.20 0.87
C ASP A 380 -5.68 12.63 1.35
N ILE A 381 -6.27 13.03 2.48
CA ILE A 381 -6.08 14.33 3.11
C ILE A 381 -5.50 14.11 4.50
N THR A 382 -4.34 14.72 4.75
CA THR A 382 -3.69 14.69 6.07
C THR A 382 -3.34 16.10 6.53
N SER A 383 -3.35 16.30 7.85
CA SER A 383 -2.91 17.53 8.51
C SER A 383 -1.72 17.24 9.39
N ASN A 384 -0.67 18.03 9.22
CA ASN A 384 0.60 17.80 9.88
C ASN A 384 1.10 19.09 10.52
N GLU A 385 1.68 18.96 11.71
CA GLU A 385 2.40 19.99 12.44
C GLU A 385 3.88 19.58 12.55
N ILE A 386 4.79 20.54 12.40
CA ILE A 386 6.23 20.30 12.57
C ILE A 386 6.63 20.52 14.02
N LEU A 387 7.16 19.48 14.67
CA LEU A 387 7.63 19.56 16.05
C LEU A 387 9.04 20.17 16.14
N GLU A 388 9.46 20.56 17.36
CA GLU A 388 10.83 21.02 17.64
C GLU A 388 11.89 19.99 17.22
N SER A 389 11.57 18.69 17.35
CA SER A 389 12.44 17.60 16.90
C SER A 389 12.57 17.48 15.38
N GLY A 390 11.81 18.29 14.62
CA GLY A 390 11.68 18.20 13.17
C GLY A 390 10.75 17.08 12.68
N GLN A 391 10.21 16.26 13.60
CA GLN A 391 9.22 15.21 13.31
C GLN A 391 7.85 15.81 13.01
N LEU A 392 7.00 15.00 12.37
CA LEU A 392 5.62 15.38 12.08
C LEU A 392 4.68 14.91 13.19
N LYS A 393 3.68 15.74 13.51
CA LYS A 393 2.55 15.38 14.36
C LYS A 393 1.26 15.47 13.56
N GLU A 394 0.42 14.45 13.69
CA GLU A 394 -0.93 14.50 13.11
C GLU A 394 -1.83 15.41 13.92
N ILE A 395 -2.52 16.34 13.26
CA ILE A 395 -3.46 17.25 13.93
C ILE A 395 -4.86 16.60 13.95
N HIS A 396 -5.25 16.02 12.82
CA HIS A 396 -6.50 15.28 12.65
C HIS A 396 -6.26 14.03 11.82
N SER A 397 -6.97 12.95 12.16
CA SER A 397 -6.84 11.67 11.46
C SER A 397 -7.04 11.84 9.96
N ALA A 398 -6.25 11.12 9.16
CA ALA A 398 -6.40 11.12 7.71
C ALA A 398 -7.86 10.89 7.29
N SER A 399 -8.29 11.59 6.24
CA SER A 399 -9.61 11.44 5.62
C SER A 399 -9.46 11.35 4.12
N GLY A 400 -10.48 10.83 3.44
CA GLY A 400 -10.36 10.59 2.01
C GLY A 400 -11.46 9.69 1.46
N GLY A 401 -11.26 9.26 0.23
CA GLY A 401 -12.21 8.37 -0.44
C GLY A 401 -11.73 7.87 -1.80
N PRO A 402 -12.47 6.93 -2.41
CA PRO A 402 -12.11 6.30 -3.68
C PRO A 402 -12.47 7.21 -4.89
N TRP A 403 -12.02 8.47 -4.87
CA TRP A 403 -12.35 9.49 -5.88
C TRP A 403 -11.17 9.86 -6.77
N GLY A 404 -10.14 9.01 -6.81
CA GLY A 404 -8.95 9.25 -7.61
C GLY A 404 -9.22 9.26 -9.12
N GLY A 405 -8.19 9.53 -9.90
CA GLY A 405 -8.26 9.66 -11.36
C GLY A 405 -8.81 8.44 -12.14
N ASN A 406 -8.88 7.26 -11.54
CA ASN A 406 -9.52 6.07 -12.12
C ASN A 406 -11.05 6.25 -12.23
N THR A 407 -11.66 7.05 -11.36
CA THR A 407 -13.10 7.35 -11.44
C THR A 407 -13.44 8.14 -12.71
N ILE A 408 -12.52 8.99 -13.17
CA ILE A 408 -12.63 9.71 -14.44
C ILE A 408 -12.62 8.72 -15.61
N ASN A 409 -11.69 7.75 -15.61
CA ASN A 409 -11.66 6.70 -16.62
C ASN A 409 -12.99 5.92 -16.65
N THR A 410 -13.52 5.53 -15.48
CA THR A 410 -14.81 4.83 -15.37
C THR A 410 -15.96 5.66 -15.95
N ARG A 411 -15.98 6.97 -15.71
CA ARG A 411 -17.01 7.86 -16.25
C ARG A 411 -16.90 8.05 -17.76
N ILE A 412 -15.68 8.13 -18.31
CA ILE A 412 -15.47 8.14 -19.77
C ILE A 412 -15.99 6.82 -20.37
N TRP A 413 -15.69 5.67 -19.78
CA TRP A 413 -16.24 4.38 -20.24
C TRP A 413 -17.75 4.30 -20.12
N LYS A 414 -18.34 4.86 -19.05
CA LYS A 414 -19.80 4.96 -18.90
C LYS A 414 -20.40 5.84 -20.00
N LEU A 415 -19.74 6.94 -20.37
CA LEU A 415 -20.15 7.79 -21.47
C LEU A 415 -20.08 7.05 -22.81
N LEU A 416 -19.00 6.30 -23.08
CA LEU A 416 -18.90 5.47 -24.29
C LEU A 416 -20.01 4.42 -24.36
N ARG A 417 -20.38 3.80 -23.23
CA ARG A 417 -21.53 2.89 -23.14
C ARG A 417 -22.86 3.58 -23.40
N GLY A 418 -23.01 4.84 -22.98
CA GLY A 418 -24.17 5.67 -23.35
C GLY A 418 -24.20 5.97 -24.85
N ILE A 419 -23.07 6.37 -25.43
CA ILE A 419 -22.97 6.77 -26.85
C ILE A 419 -23.22 5.60 -27.78
N PHE A 420 -22.60 4.44 -27.52
CA PHE A 420 -22.62 3.29 -28.44
C PHE A 420 -23.58 2.18 -28.01
N GLY A 421 -24.07 2.22 -26.77
CA GLY A 421 -24.87 1.15 -26.17
C GLY A 421 -24.02 0.14 -25.40
N ASP A 422 -24.56 -0.34 -24.28
CA ASP A 422 -23.84 -1.23 -23.36
C ASP A 422 -23.44 -2.58 -24.02
N LYS A 423 -24.35 -3.15 -24.83
CA LYS A 423 -24.10 -4.40 -25.56
C LYS A 423 -22.94 -4.28 -26.54
N VAL A 424 -22.88 -3.17 -27.28
CA VAL A 424 -21.82 -2.87 -28.26
C VAL A 424 -20.47 -2.79 -27.55
N VAL A 425 -20.37 -2.00 -26.48
CA VAL A 425 -19.09 -1.83 -25.76
C VAL A 425 -18.68 -3.12 -25.06
N THR A 426 -19.62 -3.88 -24.49
CA THR A 426 -19.34 -5.19 -23.88
C THR A 426 -18.81 -6.18 -24.92
N LYS A 427 -19.41 -6.24 -26.11
CA LYS A 427 -18.94 -7.09 -27.20
C LYS A 427 -17.57 -6.65 -27.71
N PHE A 428 -17.34 -5.35 -27.90
CA PHE A 428 -16.03 -4.79 -28.25
C PHE A 428 -14.93 -5.22 -27.26
N ILE A 429 -15.17 -5.11 -25.94
CA ILE A 429 -14.19 -5.53 -24.91
C ILE A 429 -13.94 -7.04 -24.95
N ALA A 430 -14.95 -7.84 -25.30
CA ALA A 430 -14.86 -9.29 -25.33
C ALA A 430 -14.11 -9.79 -26.56
N GLU A 431 -14.42 -9.25 -27.74
CA GLU A 431 -14.00 -9.74 -29.06
C GLU A 431 -12.82 -8.96 -29.67
N HIS A 432 -12.59 -7.72 -29.26
CA HIS A 432 -11.54 -6.82 -29.76
C HIS A 432 -10.69 -6.28 -28.60
N ARG A 433 -10.12 -7.20 -27.80
CA ARG A 433 -9.48 -6.85 -26.53
C ARG A 433 -8.20 -6.04 -26.68
N ASP A 434 -7.43 -6.30 -27.73
CA ASP A 434 -6.28 -5.52 -28.17
C ASP A 434 -6.65 -4.05 -28.39
N ASP A 435 -7.65 -3.81 -29.24
CA ASP A 435 -8.20 -2.48 -29.50
C ASP A 435 -8.77 -1.83 -28.23
N TYR A 436 -9.43 -2.60 -27.37
CA TYR A 436 -9.89 -2.10 -26.06
C TYR A 436 -8.74 -1.62 -25.17
N LEU A 437 -7.63 -2.36 -25.11
CA LEU A 437 -6.48 -1.97 -24.30
C LEU A 437 -5.82 -0.70 -24.84
N GLU A 438 -5.73 -0.56 -26.17
CA GLU A 438 -5.27 0.68 -26.81
C GLU A 438 -6.21 1.85 -26.50
N LEU A 439 -7.53 1.65 -26.59
CA LEU A 439 -8.51 2.67 -26.22
C LEU A 439 -8.37 3.06 -24.75
N ALA A 440 -8.20 2.08 -23.87
CA ALA A 440 -8.05 2.32 -22.43
C ALA A 440 -6.81 3.18 -22.13
N ARG A 441 -5.71 3.01 -22.87
CA ARG A 441 -4.53 3.88 -22.79
C ARG A 441 -4.84 5.28 -23.32
N LYS A 442 -5.54 5.41 -24.46
CA LYS A 442 -5.95 6.73 -24.99
C LYS A 442 -6.87 7.47 -24.01
N VAL A 443 -7.78 6.77 -23.34
CA VAL A 443 -8.65 7.31 -22.28
C VAL A 443 -7.81 7.82 -21.09
N GLU A 444 -6.81 7.04 -20.65
CA GLU A 444 -5.91 7.46 -19.57
C GLU A 444 -5.06 8.69 -19.94
N LEU A 445 -4.62 8.79 -21.19
CA LEU A 445 -3.82 9.91 -21.68
C LEU A 445 -4.67 11.18 -21.87
N ILE A 446 -5.85 11.07 -22.50
CA ILE A 446 -6.66 12.25 -22.82
C ILE A 446 -7.16 12.96 -21.56
N LYS A 447 -7.48 12.23 -20.48
CA LYS A 447 -7.91 12.90 -19.25
C LYS A 447 -6.84 13.81 -18.64
N ARG A 448 -5.55 13.60 -18.95
CA ARG A 448 -4.44 14.42 -18.46
C ARG A 448 -4.30 15.72 -19.23
N THR A 449 -4.92 15.83 -20.40
CA THR A 449 -4.86 17.02 -21.25
C THR A 449 -6.09 17.92 -21.11
N VAL A 450 -7.15 17.43 -20.46
CA VAL A 450 -8.38 18.21 -20.22
C VAL A 450 -8.11 19.29 -19.18
N THR A 451 -8.39 20.54 -19.55
CA THR A 451 -8.33 21.72 -18.67
C THR A 451 -9.74 22.19 -18.29
N SER A 452 -9.83 23.29 -17.54
CA SER A 452 -11.10 23.96 -17.21
C SER A 452 -11.90 24.45 -18.42
N GLU A 453 -11.29 24.53 -19.61
CA GLU A 453 -12.02 24.82 -20.86
C GLU A 453 -12.91 23.66 -21.32
N GLY A 454 -12.73 22.46 -20.76
CA GLY A 454 -13.56 21.30 -21.05
C GLY A 454 -13.49 20.83 -22.50
N LYS A 455 -12.39 21.08 -23.20
CA LYS A 455 -12.17 20.56 -24.57
C LYS A 455 -11.62 19.14 -24.50
N MET A 456 -12.28 18.20 -25.16
CA MET A 456 -11.83 16.82 -25.25
C MET A 456 -12.12 16.25 -26.63
N THR A 457 -11.13 15.58 -27.22
CA THR A 457 -11.29 14.79 -28.44
C THR A 457 -10.68 13.43 -28.21
N LEU A 458 -11.49 12.36 -28.30
CA LEU A 458 -11.04 10.99 -28.11
C LEU A 458 -11.01 10.28 -29.46
N GLU A 459 -9.84 9.81 -29.86
CA GLU A 459 -9.72 8.90 -30.99
C GLU A 459 -10.11 7.49 -30.56
N ILE A 460 -11.00 6.86 -31.32
CA ILE A 460 -11.53 5.51 -31.07
C ILE A 460 -11.13 4.55 -32.19
N GLU A 461 -11.16 3.27 -31.85
CA GLU A 461 -10.71 2.15 -32.68
C GLU A 461 -11.76 1.81 -33.72
N ARG A 462 -11.28 1.35 -34.88
CA ARG A 462 -12.14 1.06 -36.02
C ARG A 462 -13.13 -0.07 -35.70
N SER A 463 -12.70 -1.08 -34.94
CA SER A 463 -13.55 -2.20 -34.50
C SER A 463 -14.74 -1.72 -33.66
N LEU A 464 -14.55 -0.77 -32.73
CA LEU A 464 -15.65 -0.18 -31.96
C LEU A 464 -16.65 0.56 -32.88
N ILE A 465 -16.17 1.30 -33.88
CA ILE A 465 -17.04 1.98 -34.86
C ILE A 465 -17.83 0.96 -35.68
N ILE A 466 -17.19 -0.14 -36.11
CA ILE A 466 -17.85 -1.21 -36.86
C ILE A 466 -18.95 -1.85 -36.01
N GLU A 467 -18.64 -2.22 -34.77
CA GLU A 467 -19.61 -2.84 -33.87
C GLU A 467 -20.78 -1.91 -33.56
N ALA A 468 -20.50 -0.62 -33.35
CA ALA A 468 -21.53 0.40 -33.16
C ALA A 468 -22.43 0.54 -34.40
N LYS A 469 -21.85 0.57 -35.63
CA LYS A 469 -22.62 0.65 -36.88
C LYS A 469 -23.49 -0.57 -37.14
N ASN A 470 -23.01 -1.76 -36.78
CA ASN A 470 -23.78 -2.99 -36.92
C ASN A 470 -25.02 -2.98 -36.01
N SER A 471 -24.94 -2.34 -34.84
CA SER A 471 -26.08 -2.22 -33.91
C SER A 471 -26.97 -1.01 -34.17
N ASN A 472 -26.41 0.11 -34.63
CA ASN A 472 -27.10 1.36 -34.90
C ASN A 472 -26.41 2.08 -36.08
N PRO A 473 -27.07 2.23 -37.25
CA PRO A 473 -26.49 2.91 -38.41
C PRO A 473 -25.99 4.33 -38.11
N ASP A 474 -26.68 5.07 -37.23
CA ASP A 474 -26.30 6.42 -36.81
C ASP A 474 -25.06 6.43 -35.90
N THR A 475 -24.65 5.26 -35.39
CA THR A 475 -23.50 5.01 -34.51
C THR A 475 -23.61 5.65 -33.12
N ILE A 476 -24.06 6.90 -33.03
CA ILE A 476 -24.27 7.66 -31.80
C ILE A 476 -25.75 7.56 -31.39
N ALA A 477 -26.00 7.24 -30.12
CA ALA A 477 -27.33 7.26 -29.54
C ALA A 477 -27.97 8.66 -29.60
N GLU A 478 -29.28 8.71 -29.85
CA GLU A 478 -30.05 9.95 -30.06
C GLU A 478 -29.78 11.00 -28.96
N GLU A 479 -29.72 10.59 -27.70
CA GLU A 479 -29.50 11.46 -26.53
C GLU A 479 -28.14 12.20 -26.52
N TYR A 480 -27.19 11.76 -27.37
CA TYR A 480 -25.85 12.34 -27.51
C TYR A 480 -25.61 13.06 -28.84
N LYS A 481 -26.54 13.02 -29.82
CA LYS A 481 -26.30 13.61 -31.16
C LYS A 481 -25.94 15.10 -31.13
N ASP A 482 -26.56 15.87 -30.23
CA ASP A 482 -26.25 17.30 -30.07
C ASP A 482 -25.00 17.57 -29.22
N LYS A 483 -24.53 16.55 -28.49
CA LYS A 483 -23.48 16.69 -27.48
C LYS A 483 -22.15 16.10 -27.90
N VAL A 484 -22.16 15.17 -28.87
CA VAL A 484 -21.00 14.41 -29.32
C VAL A 484 -21.04 14.31 -30.84
N LYS A 485 -19.92 14.65 -31.49
CA LYS A 485 -19.76 14.49 -32.94
C LYS A 485 -18.71 13.42 -33.21
N LEU A 486 -19.04 12.45 -34.07
CA LEU A 486 -18.07 11.51 -34.62
C LEU A 486 -17.59 12.02 -35.98
N ILE A 487 -16.34 12.44 -36.06
CA ILE A 487 -15.69 12.84 -37.32
C ILE A 487 -14.57 11.85 -37.61
N LYS A 488 -14.72 11.07 -38.69
CA LYS A 488 -13.85 9.92 -38.99
C LYS A 488 -13.85 8.92 -37.82
N ASN A 489 -12.77 8.88 -37.04
CA ASN A 489 -12.61 8.04 -35.86
C ASN A 489 -12.42 8.87 -34.57
N LYS A 490 -12.82 10.14 -34.57
CA LYS A 490 -12.66 11.04 -33.43
C LYS A 490 -14.02 11.45 -32.87
N LEU A 491 -14.22 11.18 -31.59
CA LEU A 491 -15.32 11.72 -30.80
C LEU A 491 -14.93 13.09 -30.27
N ILE A 492 -15.69 14.11 -30.67
CA ILE A 492 -15.56 15.48 -30.20
C ILE A 492 -16.73 15.75 -29.25
N PHE A 493 -16.41 16.03 -27.99
CA PHE A 493 -17.40 16.22 -26.94
C PHE A 493 -17.69 17.71 -26.73
N SER A 494 -18.95 18.05 -26.50
CA SER A 494 -19.33 19.37 -25.98
C SER A 494 -18.72 19.62 -24.60
N THR A 495 -18.43 20.88 -24.31
CA THR A 495 -17.82 21.31 -23.04
C THR A 495 -18.61 20.84 -21.82
N ASP A 496 -19.95 20.92 -21.85
CA ASP A 496 -20.79 20.50 -20.72
C ASP A 496 -20.64 19.01 -20.40
N VAL A 497 -20.58 18.16 -21.42
CA VAL A 497 -20.34 16.73 -21.22
C VAL A 497 -18.98 16.49 -20.58
N VAL A 498 -17.93 17.18 -21.06
CA VAL A 498 -16.58 17.03 -20.52
C VAL A 498 -16.52 17.48 -19.07
N LEU A 499 -17.06 18.66 -18.73
CA LEU A 499 -17.04 19.15 -17.34
C LEU A 499 -17.81 18.22 -16.40
N GLN A 500 -18.93 17.65 -16.86
CA GLN A 500 -19.72 16.70 -16.06
C GLN A 500 -18.95 15.41 -15.74
N ILE A 501 -18.02 14.97 -16.59
CA ILE A 501 -17.16 13.81 -16.30
C ILE A 501 -16.33 14.05 -15.04
N PHE A 502 -15.86 15.27 -14.78
CA PHE A 502 -15.00 15.58 -13.64
C PHE A 502 -15.79 16.01 -12.40
N LYS A 503 -16.95 16.66 -12.60
CA LYS A 503 -17.75 17.32 -11.56
C LYS A 503 -17.94 16.51 -10.29
N ASP A 504 -18.52 15.30 -10.34
CA ASP A 504 -18.81 14.53 -9.12
C ASP A 504 -17.55 14.14 -8.32
N GLY A 505 -16.38 14.03 -8.97
CA GLY A 505 -15.12 13.74 -8.27
C GLY A 505 -14.63 14.99 -7.54
N ILE A 506 -14.59 16.11 -8.25
CA ILE A 506 -14.19 17.41 -7.72
C ILE A 506 -15.11 17.85 -6.58
N ASP A 507 -16.44 17.73 -6.73
CA ASP A 507 -17.41 18.12 -5.71
C ASP A 507 -17.19 17.34 -4.41
N LYS A 508 -16.98 16.01 -4.49
CA LYS A 508 -16.70 15.17 -3.32
C LYS A 508 -15.40 15.57 -2.63
N ILE A 509 -14.35 15.86 -3.39
CA ILE A 509 -13.07 16.33 -2.85
C ILE A 509 -13.24 17.67 -2.14
N ILE A 510 -13.93 18.64 -2.75
CA ILE A 510 -14.17 19.96 -2.16
C ILE A 510 -14.97 19.84 -0.86
N VAL A 511 -16.05 19.05 -0.87
CA VAL A 511 -16.88 18.81 0.31
C VAL A 511 -16.05 18.18 1.43
N MET A 512 -15.24 17.17 1.12
CA MET A 512 -14.39 16.52 2.10
C MET A 512 -13.32 17.48 2.67
N CYS A 513 -12.66 18.28 1.83
CA CYS A 513 -11.71 19.30 2.28
C CYS A 513 -12.38 20.31 3.23
N LYS A 514 -13.60 20.76 2.93
CA LYS A 514 -14.36 21.68 3.80
C LYS A 514 -14.68 21.04 5.15
N ILE A 515 -15.19 19.82 5.16
CA ILE A 515 -15.49 19.08 6.41
C ILE A 515 -14.22 18.90 7.24
N TYR A 516 -13.14 18.48 6.59
CA TYR A 516 -11.84 18.27 7.23
C TYR A 516 -11.33 19.56 7.88
N TRP A 517 -11.42 20.69 7.16
CA TRP A 517 -11.04 22.01 7.66
C TRP A 517 -11.90 22.47 8.85
N MET A 518 -13.21 22.23 8.80
CA MET A 518 -14.12 22.54 9.92
C MET A 518 -13.75 21.75 11.18
N ASN A 519 -13.45 20.46 11.04
CA ASN A 519 -13.03 19.60 12.15
C ASN A 519 -11.68 20.05 12.75
N LEU A 520 -10.76 20.55 11.92
CA LEU A 520 -9.51 21.12 12.39
C LEU A 520 -9.74 22.36 13.24
N LYS A 521 -10.59 23.30 12.78
CA LYS A 521 -10.93 24.50 13.54
C LYS A 521 -11.56 24.18 14.88
N GLN A 522 -12.53 23.26 14.93
CA GLN A 522 -13.17 22.87 16.20
C GLN A 522 -12.16 22.31 17.21
N LYS A 523 -11.19 21.51 16.77
CA LYS A 523 -10.12 21.02 17.63
C LYS A 523 -9.22 22.13 18.16
N GLU A 524 -8.88 23.13 17.36
CA GLU A 524 -8.09 24.29 17.84
C GLU A 524 -8.85 25.09 18.90
N PHE A 525 -10.15 25.32 18.69
CA PHE A 525 -11.00 25.99 19.68
C PHE A 525 -11.10 25.20 21.00
N GLN A 526 -11.15 23.86 20.95
CA GLN A 526 -11.16 23.03 22.16
C GLN A 526 -9.82 22.98 22.91
N LEU A 527 -8.70 23.32 22.27
CA LEU A 527 -7.37 23.35 22.89
C LEU A 527 -7.00 24.74 23.43
N SER A 528 -7.82 25.76 23.16
CA SER A 528 -7.59 27.16 23.59
C SER A 528 -8.46 27.58 24.79
N PHE A 529 -9.24 26.65 25.34
CA PHE A 529 -9.88 26.71 26.66
C PHE A 529 -9.29 25.61 27.54
#